data_AF-A0A816F711-F1
#
_entry.id   AF-A0A816F711-F1
#
_cell.length_a   1.000
_cell.length_b   1.000
_cell.length_c   1.000
_cell.angle_alpha   90.00
_cell.angle_beta   90.00
_cell.angle_gamma   90.00
#
_symmetry.space_group_name_H-M   'P 1'
#
loop_
_entity.id
_entity.type
_entity.pdbx_description
1 polymer ?
#
loop_
_entity_poly.entity_id
_entity_poly.type
_entity_poly.pdbx_seq_one_letter_code
_entity_poly.pdbx_strand_id
1 'polypeptide(L)'
;MGTLTEETVLDIYEGWHKPVYSTQYTEIIVATFNRYALKVLERFPPEGTGDQRASYTYVFGYSLDFDGWDNLTFCNGHVCHGSELPYVFESSWVNFTDAGRQLATNIVTYWTYFGKTHDPNQPVMPSLFWPKSLINSEQ
;
A
#
# COMPACT_ATOMS: atom_id res chain seq x y z
N MET A 1 1.37 14.26 8.73
CA MET A 1 1.66 13.46 9.94
C MET A 1 0.54 12.44 10.05
N GLY A 2 0.86 11.16 9.89
CA GLY A 2 -0.13 10.07 9.96
C GLY A 2 -0.58 9.77 11.39
N THR A 3 -1.62 8.97 11.54
CA THR A 3 -2.09 8.43 12.83
C THR A 3 -1.72 6.95 12.96
N LEU A 4 -1.69 6.43 14.20
CA LEU A 4 -1.49 4.99 14.45
C LEU A 4 -2.53 4.12 13.72
N THR A 5 -3.74 4.65 13.48
CA THR A 5 -4.75 3.95 12.68
C THR A 5 -4.32 3.79 11.24
N GLU A 6 -3.78 4.84 10.61
CA GLU A 6 -3.31 4.80 9.23
C GLU A 6 -2.08 3.89 9.07
N GLU A 7 -1.16 3.90 10.04
CA GLU A 7 0.00 2.99 10.07
C GLU A 7 -0.45 1.53 10.24
N THR A 8 -1.41 1.26 11.13
CA THR A 8 -1.95 -0.09 11.35
C THR A 8 -2.59 -0.66 10.07
N VAL A 9 -3.23 0.19 9.26
CA VAL A 9 -3.76 -0.23 7.96
C VAL A 9 -2.63 -0.71 7.07
N LEU A 10 -1.59 0.11 6.89
CA LEU A 10 -0.45 -0.26 6.04
C LEU A 10 0.21 -1.55 6.53
N ASP A 11 0.45 -1.69 7.83
CA ASP A 11 1.02 -2.89 8.44
C ASP A 11 0.20 -4.15 8.16
N ILE A 12 -1.14 -4.07 8.20
CA ILE A 12 -2.02 -5.21 7.89
C ILE A 12 -1.91 -5.59 6.41
N TYR A 13 -1.86 -4.62 5.51
CA TYR A 13 -1.79 -4.89 4.08
C TYR A 13 -0.41 -5.39 3.64
N GLU A 14 0.67 -4.92 4.28
CA GLU A 14 2.04 -5.38 4.03
C GLU A 14 2.37 -6.70 4.75
N GLY A 15 1.83 -6.93 5.94
CA GLY A 15 2.14 -8.14 6.72
C GLY A 15 1.48 -9.41 6.16
N TRP A 16 0.32 -9.28 5.52
CA TRP A 16 -0.52 -10.41 5.13
C TRP A 16 -0.76 -10.47 3.61
N HIS A 17 0.26 -10.95 2.88
CA HIS A 17 0.25 -11.08 1.43
C HIS A 17 -0.70 -12.16 0.87
N LYS A 18 -1.18 -13.08 1.71
CA LYS A 18 -2.13 -14.14 1.32
C LYS A 18 -3.54 -13.76 1.78
N PRO A 19 -4.59 -14.23 1.07
CA PRO A 19 -5.96 -14.10 1.53
C PRO A 19 -6.12 -14.65 2.96
N VAL A 20 -6.74 -13.86 3.83
CA VAL A 20 -7.12 -14.27 5.19
C VAL A 20 -8.61 -14.58 5.19
N TYR A 21 -8.95 -15.87 5.25
CA TYR A 21 -10.35 -16.31 5.31
C TYR A 21 -10.95 -16.09 6.71
N SER A 22 -12.28 -16.12 6.82
CA SER A 22 -13.00 -15.80 8.08
C SER A 22 -12.61 -16.68 9.28
N THR A 23 -12.28 -17.96 9.05
CA THR A 23 -11.77 -18.86 10.09
C THR A 23 -10.37 -18.44 10.56
N GLN A 24 -9.46 -18.15 9.62
CA GLN A 24 -8.11 -17.68 9.92
C GLN A 24 -8.13 -16.33 10.62
N TYR A 25 -9.01 -15.42 10.20
CA TYR A 25 -9.23 -14.15 10.89
C TYR A 25 -9.60 -14.39 12.35
N THR A 26 -10.54 -15.30 12.61
CA THR A 26 -10.95 -15.64 13.98
C THR A 26 -9.79 -16.20 14.80
N GLU A 27 -9.00 -17.12 14.23
CA GLU A 27 -7.80 -17.68 14.88
C GLU A 27 -6.76 -16.60 15.20
N ILE A 28 -6.48 -15.70 14.26
CA ILE A 28 -5.55 -14.57 14.44
C ILE A 28 -6.04 -13.67 15.58
N ILE A 29 -7.32 -13.30 15.59
CA ILE A 29 -7.88 -12.45 16.67
C ILE A 29 -7.81 -13.14 18.03
N VAL A 30 -8.10 -14.45 18.10
CA VAL A 30 -7.97 -15.23 19.34
C VAL A 30 -6.52 -15.28 19.83
N ALA A 31 -5.56 -15.52 18.93
CA ALA A 31 -4.15 -15.58 19.28
C ALA A 31 -3.59 -14.22 19.72
N THR A 32 -3.95 -13.14 19.02
CA THR A 32 -3.41 -11.78 19.27
C THR A 32 -4.04 -11.13 20.49
N PHE A 33 -5.37 -11.24 20.66
CA PHE A 33 -6.10 -10.51 21.70
C PHE A 33 -6.48 -11.37 22.92
N ASN A 34 -6.29 -12.68 22.86
CA ASN A 34 -6.48 -13.64 23.96
C ASN A 34 -7.82 -13.40 24.69
N ARG A 35 -7.79 -12.93 25.95
CA ARG A 35 -9.00 -12.67 26.76
C ARG A 35 -9.94 -11.60 26.19
N TYR A 36 -9.47 -10.76 25.28
CA TYR A 36 -10.27 -9.70 24.65
C TYR A 36 -10.79 -10.09 23.26
N ALA A 37 -10.44 -11.27 22.75
CA ALA A 37 -10.77 -11.70 21.40
C ALA A 37 -12.29 -11.63 21.11
N LEU A 38 -13.13 -12.07 22.04
CA LEU A 38 -14.59 -12.01 21.86
C LEU A 38 -15.11 -10.59 21.68
N LYS A 39 -14.57 -9.61 22.42
CA LYS A 39 -14.97 -8.20 22.26
C LYS A 39 -14.55 -7.64 20.90
N VAL A 40 -13.39 -8.06 20.40
CA VAL A 40 -12.90 -7.65 19.08
C VAL A 40 -13.76 -8.27 17.99
N LEU A 41 -14.06 -9.56 18.07
CA LEU A 41 -14.92 -10.27 17.11
C LEU A 41 -16.37 -9.75 17.11
N GLU A 42 -16.89 -9.35 18.26
CA GLU A 42 -18.21 -8.71 18.36
C GLU A 42 -18.21 -7.32 17.71
N ARG A 43 -17.12 -6.56 17.87
CA ARG A 43 -16.99 -5.21 17.31
C ARG A 43 -16.68 -5.22 15.81
N PHE A 44 -15.92 -6.19 15.35
CA PHE A 44 -15.41 -6.34 13.98
C PHE A 44 -15.61 -7.80 13.51
N PRO A 45 -16.87 -8.21 13.26
CA PRO A 45 -17.16 -9.56 12.80
C PRO A 45 -16.65 -9.75 11.37
N PRO A 46 -16.14 -10.94 11.00
CA PRO A 46 -15.82 -11.20 9.60
C PRO A 46 -17.11 -11.26 8.77
N GLU A 47 -17.14 -10.52 7.67
CA GLU A 47 -18.21 -10.57 6.67
C GLU A 47 -17.88 -11.54 5.52
N GLY A 48 -18.83 -12.42 5.18
CA GLY A 48 -18.67 -13.37 4.09
C GLY A 48 -17.63 -14.46 4.34
N THR A 49 -17.16 -15.11 3.27
CA THR A 49 -16.25 -16.26 3.34
C THR A 49 -14.85 -15.98 2.82
N GLY A 50 -14.64 -14.86 2.13
CA GLY A 50 -13.35 -14.48 1.53
C GLY A 50 -12.56 -13.49 2.39
N ASP A 51 -11.39 -13.10 1.90
CA ASP A 51 -10.67 -11.95 2.43
C ASP A 51 -11.47 -10.68 2.11
N GLN A 52 -11.72 -9.86 3.12
CA GLN A 52 -12.48 -8.61 3.01
C GLN A 52 -11.59 -7.42 2.62
N ARG A 53 -10.27 -7.61 2.56
CA ARG A 53 -9.31 -6.60 2.16
C ARG A 53 -9.31 -6.41 0.64
N ALA A 54 -9.33 -5.16 0.19
CA ALA A 54 -9.22 -4.84 -1.22
C ALA A 54 -7.75 -4.86 -1.66
N SER A 55 -7.43 -5.65 -2.69
CA SER A 55 -6.08 -5.65 -3.24
C SER A 55 -5.95 -4.62 -4.37
N TYR A 56 -4.82 -3.91 -4.38
CA TYR A 56 -4.44 -2.98 -5.43
C TYR A 56 -3.01 -3.28 -5.85
N THR A 57 -2.72 -3.17 -7.15
CA THR A 57 -1.38 -3.46 -7.69
C THR A 57 -0.94 -2.33 -8.61
N TYR A 58 0.30 -1.88 -8.44
CA TYR A 58 0.94 -0.93 -9.35
C TYR A 58 2.31 -1.47 -9.79
N VAL A 59 2.76 -1.01 -10.95
CA VAL A 59 4.11 -1.25 -11.45
C VAL A 59 4.79 0.11 -11.54
N PHE A 60 5.88 0.29 -10.80
CA PHE A 60 6.68 1.51 -10.88
C PHE A 60 7.57 1.46 -12.12
N GLY A 61 7.45 2.47 -12.99
CA GLY A 61 8.06 2.48 -14.32
C GLY A 61 8.88 3.73 -14.63
N TYR A 62 9.27 4.51 -13.61
CA TYR A 62 9.96 5.78 -13.79
C TYR A 62 11.42 5.68 -13.31
N SER A 63 12.39 6.03 -14.15
CA SER A 63 13.81 6.04 -13.77
C SER A 63 14.14 7.24 -12.87
N LEU A 64 15.18 7.15 -12.03
CA LEU A 64 15.62 8.30 -11.22
C LEU A 64 15.93 9.52 -12.11
N ASP A 65 15.48 10.70 -11.68
CA ASP A 65 15.78 11.99 -12.34
C ASP A 65 17.24 12.44 -12.18
N PHE A 66 17.98 11.79 -11.27
CA PHE A 66 19.33 12.14 -10.90
C PHE A 66 20.22 10.89 -10.85
N ASP A 67 21.53 11.10 -10.82
CA ASP A 67 22.50 10.03 -10.63
C ASP A 67 22.53 9.61 -9.14
N GLY A 68 21.75 8.58 -8.80
CA GLY A 68 21.57 8.09 -7.43
C GLY A 68 22.06 6.66 -7.21
N TRP A 69 22.74 6.07 -8.19
CA TRP A 69 23.10 4.65 -8.19
C TRP A 69 24.58 4.36 -7.90
N ASP A 70 25.37 5.40 -7.62
CA ASP A 70 26.81 5.32 -7.39
C ASP A 70 27.52 4.45 -8.46
N ASN A 71 28.07 3.31 -8.06
CA ASN A 71 28.82 2.41 -8.94
C ASN A 71 27.92 1.48 -9.78
N LEU A 72 26.60 1.47 -9.56
CA LEU A 72 25.64 0.64 -10.31
C LEU A 72 25.20 1.35 -11.60
N THR A 73 26.17 1.66 -12.46
CA THR A 73 25.96 2.46 -13.68
C THR A 73 24.96 1.86 -14.67
N PHE A 74 24.72 0.53 -14.61
CA PHE A 74 23.69 -0.12 -15.42
C PHE A 74 22.26 0.33 -15.06
N CYS A 75 22.05 0.95 -13.90
CA CYS A 75 20.77 1.51 -13.48
C CYS A 75 20.54 2.94 -13.98
N ASN A 76 21.55 3.60 -14.55
CA ASN A 76 21.41 4.97 -15.03
C ASN A 76 20.46 5.02 -16.23
N GLY A 77 19.34 5.75 -16.07
CA GLY A 77 18.26 5.79 -17.06
C GLY A 77 17.36 4.54 -17.08
N HIS A 78 17.48 3.66 -16.08
CA HIS A 78 16.68 2.45 -15.94
C HIS A 78 15.92 2.41 -14.61
N VAL A 79 14.86 1.60 -14.58
CA VAL A 79 14.12 1.30 -13.34
C VAL A 79 14.81 0.12 -12.67
N CYS A 80 15.45 0.39 -11.53
CA CYS A 80 16.06 -0.64 -10.69
C CYS A 80 15.25 -0.85 -9.40
N HIS A 81 15.47 -1.96 -8.71
CA HIS A 81 14.80 -2.26 -7.44
C HIS A 81 15.07 -1.15 -6.41
N GLY A 82 14.01 -0.61 -5.79
CA GLY A 82 14.09 0.51 -4.85
C GLY A 82 14.10 1.89 -5.49
N SER A 83 14.03 1.98 -6.83
CA SER A 83 13.98 3.26 -7.56
C SER A 83 12.75 4.12 -7.24
N GLU A 84 11.69 3.53 -6.71
CA GLU A 84 10.48 4.23 -6.29
C GLU A 84 10.64 4.97 -4.95
N LEU A 85 11.56 4.52 -4.10
CA LEU A 85 11.67 4.99 -2.71
C LEU A 85 11.88 6.52 -2.63
N PRO A 86 12.76 7.15 -3.43
CA PRO A 86 12.91 8.60 -3.37
C PRO A 86 11.60 9.34 -3.66
N TYR A 87 10.77 8.82 -4.56
CA TYR A 87 9.49 9.43 -4.94
C TYR A 87 8.40 9.17 -3.90
N VAL A 88 8.34 7.98 -3.31
CA VAL A 88 7.39 7.63 -2.23
C VAL A 88 7.68 8.42 -0.96
N PHE A 89 8.96 8.66 -0.63
CA PHE A 89 9.36 9.39 0.58
C PHE A 89 9.66 10.87 0.35
N GLU A 90 9.53 11.36 -0.89
CA GLU A 90 9.91 12.71 -1.32
C GLU A 90 11.32 13.14 -0.88
N SER A 91 12.24 12.18 -0.72
CA SER A 91 13.52 12.38 -0.03
C SER A 91 14.59 13.07 -0.87
N SER A 92 14.35 13.25 -2.17
CA SER A 92 15.26 13.90 -3.13
C SER A 92 14.56 15.01 -3.93
N TRP A 93 13.61 15.71 -3.31
CA TRP A 93 12.74 16.71 -3.94
C TRP A 93 13.45 17.74 -4.82
N VAL A 94 14.62 18.23 -4.37
CA VAL A 94 15.42 19.24 -5.09
C VAL A 94 16.06 18.70 -6.36
N ASN A 95 16.26 17.38 -6.44
CA ASN A 95 16.88 16.69 -7.56
C ASN A 95 15.84 16.16 -8.57
N PHE A 96 14.55 16.23 -8.27
CA PHE A 96 13.50 15.82 -9.19
C PHE A 96 13.28 16.82 -10.32
N THR A 97 12.93 16.29 -11.50
CA THR A 97 12.35 17.09 -12.57
C THR A 97 10.92 17.49 -12.20
N ASP A 98 10.28 18.35 -13.00
CA ASP A 98 8.87 18.71 -12.76
C ASP A 98 7.95 17.49 -12.93
N ALA A 99 8.26 16.60 -13.86
CA ALA A 99 7.57 15.32 -14.02
C ALA A 99 7.79 14.40 -12.79
N GLY A 100 9.03 14.32 -12.29
CA GLY A 100 9.36 13.57 -11.08
C GLY A 100 8.64 14.09 -9.83
N ARG A 101 8.54 15.41 -9.65
CA ARG A 101 7.77 16.03 -8.57
C ARG A 101 6.28 15.70 -8.68
N GLN A 102 5.72 15.78 -9.89
CA GLN A 102 4.33 15.40 -10.12
C GLN A 102 4.08 13.91 -9.81
N LEU A 103 4.99 13.03 -10.22
CA LEU A 103 4.94 11.61 -9.90
C LEU A 103 5.00 11.37 -8.38
N ALA A 104 5.95 11.99 -7.69
CA ALA A 104 6.10 11.87 -6.24
C ALA A 104 4.83 12.30 -5.51
N THR A 105 4.30 13.49 -5.83
CA THR A 105 3.04 13.98 -5.24
C THR A 105 1.88 13.04 -5.52
N ASN A 106 1.76 12.50 -6.74
CA ASN A 106 0.70 11.55 -7.07
C ASN A 106 0.82 10.24 -6.26
N ILE A 107 2.03 9.65 -6.18
CA ILE A 107 2.23 8.37 -5.48
C ILE A 107 1.97 8.52 -3.99
N VAL A 108 2.46 9.61 -3.37
CA VAL A 108 2.22 9.92 -1.95
C VAL A 108 0.74 10.16 -1.70
N THR A 109 0.04 10.80 -2.64
CA THR A 109 -1.42 11.00 -2.54
C THR A 109 -2.14 9.66 -2.51
N TYR A 110 -1.82 8.72 -3.42
CA TYR A 110 -2.42 7.38 -3.42
C TYR A 110 -2.15 6.60 -2.13
N TRP A 111 -0.90 6.59 -1.65
CA TRP A 111 -0.54 5.95 -0.38
C TRP A 111 -1.27 6.56 0.82
N THR A 112 -1.38 7.89 0.84
CA THR A 112 -2.12 8.62 1.89
C THR A 112 -3.62 8.30 1.86
N TYR A 113 -4.20 8.25 0.67
CA TYR A 113 -5.61 7.95 0.43
C TYR A 113 -5.96 6.53 0.87
N PHE A 114 -5.10 5.59 0.49
CA PHE A 114 -5.21 4.20 0.92
C PHE A 114 -5.09 4.05 2.43
N GLY A 115 -4.07 4.63 3.06
CA GLY A 115 -3.91 4.58 4.53
C GLY A 115 -5.10 5.18 5.29
N LYS A 116 -5.78 6.18 4.70
CA LYS A 116 -6.96 6.84 5.30
C LYS A 116 -8.27 6.10 5.10
N THR A 117 -8.48 5.47 3.95
CA THR A 117 -9.81 5.03 3.51
C THR A 117 -9.88 3.58 3.03
N HIS A 118 -8.74 2.91 2.96
CA HIS A 118 -8.57 1.58 2.36
C HIS A 118 -8.87 1.54 0.85
N ASP A 119 -8.96 2.71 0.19
CA ASP A 119 -9.16 2.85 -1.24
C ASP A 119 -8.28 4.00 -1.77
N PRO A 120 -7.33 3.73 -2.69
CA PRO A 120 -6.43 4.76 -3.21
C PRO A 120 -7.17 5.81 -4.05
N ASN A 121 -8.43 5.57 -4.43
CA ASN A 121 -9.24 6.51 -5.20
C ASN A 121 -10.12 7.43 -4.33
N GLN A 122 -9.98 7.36 -3.00
CA GLN A 122 -10.80 8.09 -2.02
C GLN A 122 -9.90 8.81 -1.01
N PRO A 123 -10.29 9.97 -0.46
CA PRO A 123 -11.63 10.55 -0.47
C PRO A 123 -11.90 11.48 -1.67
N VAL A 124 -10.86 11.88 -2.40
CA VAL A 124 -10.97 12.71 -3.59
C VAL A 124 -10.52 11.86 -4.77
N MET A 125 -11.33 11.78 -5.81
CA MET A 125 -11.00 10.98 -6.99
C MET A 125 -9.76 11.58 -7.69
N PRO A 126 -8.65 10.82 -7.80
CA PRO A 126 -7.47 11.26 -8.53
C PRO A 126 -7.70 11.20 -10.04
N SER A 127 -6.77 11.76 -10.82
CA SER A 127 -6.90 11.84 -12.29
C SER A 127 -6.87 10.48 -12.98
N LEU A 128 -6.21 9.49 -12.38
CA LEU A 128 -6.16 8.12 -12.87
C LEU A 128 -6.90 7.21 -11.88
N PHE A 129 -7.87 6.45 -12.37
CA PHE A 129 -8.55 5.47 -11.53
C PHE A 129 -7.69 4.22 -11.37
N TRP A 130 -7.43 3.82 -10.12
CA TRP A 130 -6.72 2.59 -9.77
C TRP A 130 -7.72 1.46 -9.47
N PRO A 131 -7.91 0.49 -10.37
CA PRO A 131 -8.87 -0.58 -10.16
C PRO A 131 -8.45 -1.52 -9.03
N LYS A 132 -9.44 -2.01 -8.28
CA LYS A 132 -9.29 -3.14 -7.36
C LYS A 132 -8.91 -4.38 -8.17
N SER A 133 -7.92 -5.12 -7.71
CA SER A 133 -7.57 -6.43 -8.24
C SER A 133 -8.74 -7.39 -7.99
N LEU A 134 -9.21 -8.05 -9.05
CA LEU A 134 -10.18 -9.13 -8.91
C LEU A 134 -9.44 -10.33 -8.32
N ILE A 135 -9.83 -10.75 -7.12
CA ILE A 135 -9.44 -12.07 -6.63
C ILE A 135 -10.22 -13.05 -7.50
N ASN A 136 -9.56 -13.62 -8.51
CA ASN A 136 -10.11 -14.77 -9.20
C ASN A 136 -10.25 -15.88 -8.16
N SER A 137 -11.49 -16.17 -7.79
CA SER A 137 -11.86 -17.30 -6.96
C SER A 137 -11.69 -18.59 -7.76
N GLU A 138 -10.46 -18.99 -8.09
CA GLU A 138 -10.17 -20.32 -8.65
C GLU A 138 -8.65 -20.55 -8.74
N GLN A 139 -8.12 -21.29 -7.76
CA GLN A 139 -7.22 -22.42 -8.01
C GLN A 139 -7.24 -23.39 -6.83
#